data_AF-A0A317M5P0-F1
#
_entry.id   AF-A0A317M5P0-F1
#
_cell.length_a   1.000
_cell.length_b   1.000
_cell.length_c   1.000
_cell.angle_alpha   90.00
_cell.angle_beta   90.00
_cell.angle_gamma   90.00
#
_symmetry.space_group_name_H-M   'P 1'
#
loop_
_entity.id
_entity.type
_entity.pdbx_description
1 polymer ?
#
loop_
_entity_poly.entity_id
_entity_poly.type
_entity_poly.pdbx_seq_one_letter_code
_entity_poly.pdbx_strand_id
1 'polypeptide(L)'
;MLILNSISDKAAVMGKTLPYLYAYSNNQLKLPENITFSLTGWALTKRNEGVYERNALMQIDTSLTKAFPKSRINCSLSWNDIFNTLNATEAFTLNNISSRGFYFDNVREFSIAVRYAFGVTRESKFRNKNVDGNLNRL
;
A
#
# COMPACT_ATOMS: atom_id res chain seq x y z
N MET A 1 7.14 3.79 12.85
CA MET A 1 7.86 2.63 13.43
C MET A 1 9.33 2.80 13.07
N LEU A 2 10.18 3.13 14.04
CA LEU A 2 11.63 3.22 13.84
C LEU A 2 12.20 1.82 14.07
N ILE A 3 12.58 1.14 12.99
CA ILE A 3 13.32 -0.13 13.08
C ILE A 3 14.80 0.23 13.07
N LEU A 4 15.45 0.07 14.23
CA LEU A 4 16.88 0.29 14.41
C LEU A 4 17.60 -1.07 14.30
N ASN A 5 17.78 -1.56 13.07
CA ASN A 5 18.64 -2.72 12.83
C ASN A 5 20.11 -2.27 12.89
N SER A 6 20.82 -2.74 13.89
CA SER A 6 22.23 -2.42 14.15
C SER A 6 23.08 -3.67 13.96
N ILE A 7 23.81 -3.76 12.85
CA ILE A 7 24.86 -4.74 12.62
C ILE A 7 26.18 -4.10 13.06
N SER A 8 26.87 -4.69 14.03
CA SER A 8 28.17 -4.19 14.52
C SER A 8 29.27 -5.20 14.20
N ASP A 9 30.04 -4.88 13.17
CA ASP A 9 31.27 -5.58 12.81
C ASP A 9 32.34 -4.51 12.56
N LYS A 10 33.50 -4.65 13.21
CA LYS A 10 34.63 -3.71 13.08
C LYS A 10 35.26 -3.74 11.69
N ALA A 11 35.05 -4.82 10.93
CA ALA A 11 35.50 -4.97 9.56
C ALA A 11 34.44 -4.57 8.52
N ALA A 12 33.18 -4.32 8.95
CA ALA A 12 32.11 -3.90 8.04
C ALA A 12 32.39 -2.52 7.47
N VAL A 13 32.70 -2.47 6.17
CA VAL A 13 32.67 -1.23 5.40
C VAL A 13 31.19 -0.86 5.22
N MET A 14 30.69 0.00 6.10
CA MET A 14 29.35 0.56 5.96
C MET A 14 29.28 1.32 4.64
N GLY A 15 28.39 0.88 3.75
CA GLY A 15 28.13 1.61 2.51
C GLY A 15 27.68 3.03 2.84
N LYS A 16 28.09 4.02 2.04
CA LYS A 16 27.63 5.40 2.22
C LYS A 16 26.09 5.40 2.21
N THR A 17 25.45 5.79 3.30
CA THR A 17 23.98 5.92 3.33
C THR A 17 23.57 6.99 2.33
N LEU A 18 22.92 6.58 1.25
CA LEU A 18 22.34 7.48 0.27
C LEU A 18 20.91 7.81 0.69
N PRO A 19 20.45 9.06 0.57
CA PRO A 19 19.04 9.37 0.73
C PRO A 19 18.23 8.56 -0.29
N TYR A 20 17.11 8.02 0.15
CA TYR A 20 16.18 7.30 -0.70
C TYR A 20 14.78 7.88 -0.55
N LEU A 21 14.00 7.78 -1.62
CA LEU A 21 12.62 8.23 -1.64
C LEU A 21 11.70 7.04 -1.40
N TYR A 22 10.77 7.23 -0.47
CA TYR A 22 9.58 6.40 -0.32
C TYR A 22 8.37 7.21 -0.75
N ALA A 23 7.64 6.71 -1.74
CA ALA A 23 6.38 7.28 -2.19
C ALA A 23 5.24 6.31 -1.86
N TYR A 24 4.12 6.84 -1.41
CA TYR A 24 2.91 6.08 -1.12
C TYR A 24 1.68 6.87 -1.54
N SER A 25 0.72 6.19 -2.15
CA SER A 25 -0.57 6.76 -2.49
C SER A 25 -1.67 5.71 -2.35
N ASN A 26 -2.82 6.13 -1.86
CA ASN A 26 -4.02 5.30 -1.78
C ASN A 26 -5.22 6.17 -2.16
N ASN A 27 -5.88 5.81 -3.25
CA ASN A 27 -6.98 6.57 -3.82
C ASN A 27 -8.19 5.65 -3.97
N GLN A 28 -9.36 6.20 -3.67
CA GLN A 28 -10.63 5.52 -3.88
C GLN A 28 -11.59 6.46 -4.62
N LEU A 29 -12.16 5.96 -5.71
CA LEU A 29 -13.08 6.67 -6.57
C LEU A 29 -14.43 5.97 -6.54
N LYS A 30 -15.47 6.72 -6.19
CA LYS A 30 -16.86 6.26 -6.34
C LYS A 30 -17.29 6.52 -7.77
N LEU A 31 -17.63 5.46 -8.47
CA LEU A 31 -18.17 5.49 -9.82
C LEU A 31 -19.70 5.36 -9.77
N PRO A 32 -20.42 5.70 -10.86
CA PRO A 32 -21.85 5.47 -10.95
C PRO A 32 -22.25 4.01 -10.65
N GLU A 33 -23.53 3.82 -10.38
CA GLU A 33 -24.12 2.50 -10.12
C GLU A 33 -23.51 1.72 -8.94
N ASN A 34 -23.13 2.41 -7.86
CA ASN A 34 -22.57 1.77 -6.65
C ASN A 34 -21.28 0.99 -6.92
N ILE A 35 -20.48 1.43 -7.88
CA ILE A 35 -19.15 0.89 -8.15
C ILE A 35 -18.12 1.72 -7.40
N THR A 36 -17.14 1.08 -6.79
CA THR A 36 -15.99 1.72 -6.17
C THR A 36 -14.72 1.16 -6.77
N PHE A 37 -13.90 2.03 -7.33
CA PHE A 37 -12.56 1.70 -7.80
C PHE A 37 -11.53 2.17 -6.78
N SER A 38 -10.55 1.33 -6.46
CA SER A 38 -9.43 1.70 -5.58
C SER A 38 -8.11 1.45 -6.29
N LEU A 39 -7.16 2.36 -6.05
CA LEU A 39 -5.80 2.30 -6.56
C LEU A 39 -4.84 2.62 -5.42
N THR A 40 -3.97 1.67 -5.10
CA THR A 40 -2.92 1.83 -4.10
C THR A 40 -1.58 1.65 -4.77
N GLY A 41 -0.60 2.46 -4.40
CA GLY A 41 0.74 2.34 -4.94
C GLY A 41 1.78 2.74 -3.93
N TRP A 42 2.90 2.05 -3.94
CA TRP A 42 4.09 2.45 -3.21
C TRP A 42 5.34 2.21 -4.04
N ALA A 43 6.38 3.02 -3.77
CA ALA A 43 7.67 2.89 -4.43
C ALA A 43 8.81 3.25 -3.48
N LEU A 44 9.94 2.57 -3.66
CA LEU A 44 11.20 2.81 -2.99
C LEU A 44 12.29 2.97 -4.05
N THR A 45 13.08 4.02 -3.96
CA THR A 45 14.29 4.12 -4.80
C THR A 45 15.37 3.15 -4.32
N LYS A 46 16.37 2.94 -5.16
CA LYS A 46 17.61 2.27 -4.78
C LYS A 46 18.17 2.87 -3.49
N ARG A 47 18.65 2.03 -2.58
CA ARG A 47 19.09 2.45 -1.26
C ARG A 47 20.17 1.54 -0.70
N ASN A 48 20.96 2.09 0.22
CA ASN A 48 21.92 1.33 1.01
C ASN A 48 21.36 1.13 2.42
N GLU A 49 21.31 -0.12 2.87
CA GLU A 49 20.89 -0.53 4.21
C GLU A 49 22.06 -1.26 4.89
N GLY A 50 22.86 -0.52 5.66
CA GLY A 50 24.06 -1.06 6.28
C GLY A 50 25.13 -1.43 5.23
N VAL A 51 25.46 -2.71 5.14
CA VAL A 51 26.41 -3.25 4.14
C VAL A 51 25.73 -3.62 2.82
N TYR A 52 24.39 -3.59 2.77
CA TYR A 52 23.62 -4.04 1.63
C TYR A 52 23.20 -2.90 0.71
N GLU A 53 23.34 -3.11 -0.58
CA GLU A 53 22.74 -2.33 -1.66
C GLU A 53 21.46 -3.04 -2.11
N ARG A 54 20.32 -2.33 -2.03
CA ARG A 54 19.01 -2.82 -2.47
C ARG A 54 18.53 -2.05 -3.69
N ASN A 55 17.92 -2.76 -4.64
CA ASN A 55 17.31 -2.16 -5.82
C ASN A 55 16.06 -1.32 -5.50
N ALA A 56 15.62 -0.56 -6.49
CA ALA A 56 14.34 0.12 -6.45
C ALA A 56 13.19 -0.89 -6.53
N LEU A 57 12.12 -0.62 -5.79
CA LEU A 57 10.91 -1.45 -5.74
C LEU A 57 9.69 -0.57 -5.99
N MET A 58 8.68 -1.15 -6.61
CA MET A 58 7.38 -0.52 -6.80
C MET A 58 6.31 -1.60 -6.77
N GLN A 59 5.14 -1.25 -6.24
CA GLN A 59 3.94 -2.07 -6.28
C GLN A 59 2.75 -1.17 -6.58
N ILE A 60 1.88 -1.63 -7.46
CA ILE A 60 0.60 -1.00 -7.74
C ILE A 60 -0.49 -2.07 -7.60
N ASP A 61 -1.48 -1.78 -6.77
CA ASP A 61 -2.63 -2.64 -6.51
C ASP A 61 -3.91 -1.92 -6.89
N THR A 62 -4.86 -2.67 -7.42
CA THR A 62 -6.17 -2.13 -7.78
C THR A 62 -7.30 -3.03 -7.33
N SER A 63 -8.47 -2.45 -7.05
CA SER A 63 -9.70 -3.21 -6.86
C SER A 63 -10.90 -2.49 -7.44
N LEU A 64 -11.87 -3.29 -7.88
CA LEU A 64 -13.18 -2.85 -8.33
C LEU A 64 -14.23 -3.56 -7.48
N THR A 65 -15.09 -2.79 -6.79
CA THR A 65 -16.16 -3.34 -5.96
C THR A 65 -17.51 -2.84 -6.45
N LYS A 66 -18.43 -3.77 -6.74
CA LYS A 66 -19.86 -3.47 -6.99
C LYS A 66 -20.63 -3.76 -5.71
N ALA A 67 -21.32 -2.75 -5.19
CA ALA A 67 -22.24 -2.93 -4.08
C ALA A 67 -23.67 -3.17 -4.58
N PHE A 68 -24.36 -4.10 -3.92
CA PHE A 68 -25.78 -4.40 -4.10
C PHE A 68 -26.50 -4.08 -2.77
N PRO A 69 -26.91 -2.82 -2.54
CA PRO A 69 -27.40 -2.37 -1.24
C PRO A 69 -28.64 -3.13 -0.75
N LYS A 70 -29.56 -3.45 -1.68
CA LYS A 70 -30.80 -4.18 -1.37
C LYS A 70 -30.54 -5.60 -0.84
N SER A 71 -29.55 -6.29 -1.42
CA SER A 71 -29.18 -7.63 -0.99
C SER A 71 -28.08 -7.64 0.07
N ARG A 72 -27.50 -6.47 0.41
CA ARG A 72 -26.35 -6.33 1.34
C ARG A 72 -25.13 -7.16 0.92
N ILE A 73 -24.95 -7.31 -0.39
CA ILE A 73 -23.84 -8.03 -0.99
C ILE A 73 -22.90 -7.03 -1.66
N ASN A 74 -21.60 -7.21 -1.46
CA ASN A 74 -20.56 -6.55 -2.26
C ASN A 74 -19.76 -7.62 -2.99
N CYS A 75 -19.54 -7.43 -4.29
CA CYS A 75 -18.64 -8.26 -5.09
C CYS A 75 -17.41 -7.44 -5.46
N SER A 76 -16.23 -7.98 -5.21
CA SER A 76 -14.95 -7.30 -5.44
C SER A 76 -14.05 -8.14 -6.35
N LEU A 77 -13.39 -7.46 -7.29
CA LEU A 77 -12.24 -7.97 -8.04
C LEU A 77 -11.03 -7.19 -7.56
N SER A 78 -9.96 -7.87 -7.18
CA SER A 78 -8.72 -7.23 -6.74
C SER A 78 -7.53 -7.80 -7.49
N TRP A 79 -6.54 -6.96 -7.73
CA TRP A 79 -5.31 -7.33 -8.39
C TRP A 79 -4.15 -6.65 -7.68
N ASN A 80 -3.31 -7.46 -7.04
CA ASN A 80 -2.10 -7.04 -6.36
C ASN A 80 -0.90 -7.14 -7.31
N ASP A 81 0.03 -6.19 -7.18
CA ASP A 81 1.22 -6.07 -8.01
C ASP A 81 0.93 -6.25 -9.51
N ILE A 82 0.06 -5.39 -10.06
CA ILE A 82 -0.46 -5.53 -11.43
C ILE A 82 0.66 -5.57 -12.49
N PHE A 83 1.81 -4.96 -12.20
CA PHE A 83 2.97 -4.87 -13.09
C PHE A 83 4.05 -5.92 -12.81
N ASN A 84 3.89 -6.77 -11.78
CA ASN A 84 4.86 -7.79 -11.40
C ASN A 84 6.27 -7.21 -11.13
N THR A 85 6.33 -6.08 -10.42
CA THR A 85 7.55 -5.29 -10.28
C THR A 85 8.36 -5.60 -9.02
N LEU A 86 7.86 -6.48 -8.14
CA LEU A 86 8.49 -6.80 -6.86
C LEU A 86 9.53 -7.93 -6.92
N ASN A 87 10.61 -7.66 -7.66
CA ASN A 87 11.82 -8.48 -7.62
C ASN A 87 12.85 -7.78 -6.73
N ALA A 88 13.09 -8.28 -5.52
CA ALA A 88 14.05 -7.69 -4.60
C ALA A 88 15.44 -8.26 -4.82
N THR A 89 16.43 -7.39 -4.97
CA THR A 89 17.84 -7.78 -5.03
C THR A 89 18.60 -7.19 -3.86
N GLU A 90 19.58 -7.95 -3.42
CA GLU A 90 20.47 -7.56 -2.34
C GLU A 90 21.89 -7.86 -2.78
N ALA A 91 22.78 -6.87 -2.69
CA ALA A 91 24.19 -7.06 -2.98
C ALA A 91 25.03 -6.45 -1.85
N PHE A 92 26.14 -7.08 -1.50
CA PHE A 92 27.13 -6.48 -0.61
C PHE A 92 28.54 -6.86 -1.03
N THR A 93 29.51 -6.02 -0.66
CA THR A 93 30.93 -6.31 -0.83
C THR A 93 31.65 -6.02 0.47
N LEU A 94 32.32 -7.02 1.03
CA LEU A 94 33.06 -6.92 2.28
C LEU A 94 34.43 -7.57 2.10
N ASN A 95 35.52 -6.85 2.40
CA ASN A 95 36.89 -7.37 2.32
C ASN A 95 37.21 -8.12 1.01
N ASN A 96 36.87 -7.52 -0.13
CA ASN A 96 37.00 -8.08 -1.49
C ASN A 96 36.16 -9.34 -1.78
N ILE A 97 35.26 -9.74 -0.87
CA ILE A 97 34.25 -10.77 -1.11
C ILE A 97 32.95 -10.08 -1.52
N SER A 98 32.46 -10.38 -2.72
CA SER A 98 31.17 -9.90 -3.20
C SER A 98 30.12 -11.00 -3.14
N SER A 99 28.91 -10.63 -2.74
CA SER A 99 27.76 -11.51 -2.70
C SER A 99 26.54 -10.81 -3.29
N ARG A 100 25.69 -11.57 -3.98
CA ARG A 100 24.45 -11.08 -4.58
C ARG A 100 23.34 -12.11 -4.40
N GLY A 101 22.27 -11.70 -3.74
CA GLY A 101 21.03 -12.45 -3.59
C GLY A 101 19.91 -11.88 -4.46
N PHE A 102 19.08 -12.77 -4.98
CA PHE A 102 17.83 -12.45 -5.67
C PHE A 102 16.68 -13.08 -4.89
N TYR A 103 15.71 -12.26 -4.51
CA TYR A 103 14.50 -12.66 -3.81
C TYR A 103 13.30 -12.36 -4.71
N PHE A 104 12.56 -13.41 -5.05
CA PHE A 104 11.32 -13.31 -5.81
C PHE A 104 10.16 -13.35 -4.83
N ASP A 105 9.51 -12.21 -4.61
CA ASP A 105 8.24 -12.19 -3.89
C ASP A 105 7.12 -12.44 -4.90
N ASN A 106 6.45 -13.59 -4.82
CA ASN A 106 5.29 -13.87 -5.67
C ASN A 106 4.03 -13.27 -5.04
N VAL A 107 3.94 -11.95 -5.09
CA VAL A 107 2.85 -11.15 -4.54
C VAL A 107 1.80 -10.74 -5.58
N ARG A 108 2.03 -11.08 -6.85
CA ARG A 108 1.07 -10.86 -7.93
C ARG A 108 -0.11 -11.81 -7.77
N GLU A 109 -1.22 -11.26 -7.31
CA GLU A 109 -2.44 -12.01 -7.04
C GLU A 109 -3.64 -11.37 -7.74
N PHE A 110 -4.50 -12.20 -8.32
CA PHE A 110 -5.84 -11.80 -8.70
C PHE A 110 -6.84 -12.51 -7.78
N SER A 111 -7.77 -11.77 -7.19
CA SER A 111 -8.75 -12.32 -6.26
C SER A 111 -10.17 -11.82 -6.54
N ILE A 112 -11.13 -12.70 -6.28
CA ILE A 112 -12.56 -12.43 -6.37
C ILE A 112 -13.14 -12.64 -4.97
N ALA A 113 -13.88 -11.67 -4.46
CA ALA A 113 -14.51 -11.74 -3.16
C ALA A 113 -15.99 -11.42 -3.23
N VAL A 114 -16.79 -12.16 -2.48
CA VAL A 114 -18.20 -11.85 -2.21
C VAL A 114 -18.35 -11.64 -0.71
N ARG A 115 -18.85 -10.48 -0.31
CA ARG A 115 -19.06 -10.11 1.09
C ARG A 115 -20.54 -9.86 1.33
N TYR A 116 -21.12 -10.56 2.29
CA TYR A 116 -22.47 -10.33 2.80
C TYR A 116 -22.43 -9.67 4.18
N ALA A 117 -23.22 -8.62 4.39
CA ALA A 117 -23.30 -7.93 5.68
C ALA A 117 -24.52 -8.41 6.49
N PHE A 118 -24.26 -9.04 7.65
CA PHE A 118 -25.30 -9.43 8.61
C PHE A 118 -25.75 -8.22 9.46
N GLY A 119 -27.02 -8.19 9.87
CA GLY A 119 -27.61 -7.13 10.70
C GLY A 119 -28.26 -5.97 9.92
N VAL A 120 -29.13 -5.22 10.60
CA VAL A 120 -29.77 -4.01 10.05
C VAL A 120 -28.95 -2.80 10.50
N THR A 121 -28.26 -2.14 9.56
CA THR A 121 -27.78 -0.78 9.81
C THR A 121 -29.01 0.10 9.95
N ARG A 122 -29.40 0.44 11.18
CA ARG A 122 -30.40 1.49 11.41
C ARG A 122 -29.92 2.71 10.65
N GLU A 123 -30.75 3.26 9.77
CA GLU A 123 -30.43 4.55 9.17
C GLU A 123 -30.15 5.53 10.31
N SER A 124 -28.95 6.09 10.30
CA SER A 124 -28.59 7.15 11.23
C SER A 124 -29.55 8.30 10.97
N LYS A 125 -30.54 8.50 11.85
CA LYS A 125 -31.34 9.72 11.91
C LYS A 125 -30.45 10.83 12.45
N PHE A 126 -29.37 11.17 11.74
CA PHE A 126 -28.55 12.31 12.06
C PHE A 126 -29.36 13.57 11.74
N ARG A 127 -30.08 14.07 12.75
CA ARG A 127 -30.62 15.43 12.72
C ARG A 127 -29.44 16.36 12.90
N ASN A 128 -29.00 16.99 11.81
CA ASN A 128 -28.14 18.16 11.88
C ASN A 128 -28.81 19.17 12.81
N LYS A 129 -28.25 19.39 14.01
CA LYS A 129 -28.65 20.52 14.85
C LYS A 129 -28.05 21.75 14.18
N ASN A 130 -28.89 22.57 13.56
CA ASN A 130 -28.46 23.84 13.01
C ASN A 130 -28.04 24.73 14.20
N VAL A 131 -26.74 24.96 14.37
CA VAL A 131 -26.18 25.78 15.48
C VAL A 131 -25.84 27.19 15.01
N ASP A 132 -26.27 27.58 13.81
CA ASP A 132 -26.04 28.92 13.31
C ASP A 132 -27.12 29.89 13.81
N GLY A 133 -26.76 30.69 14.82
CA GLY A 133 -27.60 31.75 15.38
C GLY A 133 -27.75 32.98 14.48
N ASN A 134 -27.14 33.01 13.29
CA ASN A 134 -27.21 34.14 12.36
C ASN A 134 -28.12 33.90 11.14
N LEU A 135 -28.82 32.76 11.05
CA LEU A 135 -29.69 32.43 9.91
C LEU A 135 -30.87 33.40 9.68
N ASN A 136 -31.19 34.27 10.65
CA ASN A 136 -32.28 35.26 10.58
C ASN A 136 -31.78 36.73 10.53
N ARG A 137 -30.53 36.97 10.12
CA ARG A 137 -30.01 38.34 9.93
C ARG A 137 -29.90 38.67 8.44
N LEU A 138 -31.05 38.75 7.77
CA LEU A 138 -31.26 39.46 6.50
C LEU A 138 -32.50 40.34 6.64
#